data_AF-A0A962D602-F1
#
_entry.id   AF-A0A962D602-F1
#
_cell.length_a   1.000
_cell.length_b   1.000
_cell.length_c   1.000
_cell.angle_alpha   90.00
_cell.angle_beta   90.00
_cell.angle_gamma   90.00
#
_symmetry.space_group_name_H-M   'P 1'
#
loop_
_entity.id
_entity.type
_entity.pdbx_description
1 polymer ?
#
loop_
_entity_poly.entity_id
_entity_poly.type
_entity_poly.pdbx_seq_one_letter_code
_entity_poly.pdbx_strand_id
1 'polypeptide(L)'
;MNTIRHAMAAMLLAAGLVLAGPALADKALGEMVELEPAQVQTLKQLRDEHWPPFQRTRGEYQRQSRALRRAETAGDAVESERLGRETEALLAQMQQLRDAHDDAIRQMLRPDQMAGFEAWLAEREAMVGSSRDSRMLRGGR
;
A
#
# COMPACT_ATOMS: atom_id res chain seq x y z
N MET A 1 -13.61 -33.95 -58.10
CA MET A 1 -14.29 -34.84 -57.13
C MET A 1 -13.73 -34.53 -55.75
N ASN A 2 -14.64 -34.24 -54.80
CA ASN A 2 -14.51 -34.07 -53.34
C ASN A 2 -13.49 -33.04 -52.82
N THR A 3 -13.82 -31.81 -52.41
CA THR A 3 -14.67 -31.31 -51.29
C THR A 3 -14.45 -31.99 -49.94
N ILE A 4 -13.69 -31.34 -49.05
CA ILE A 4 -13.92 -31.37 -47.60
C ILE A 4 -13.95 -29.92 -47.09
N ARG A 5 -15.09 -29.57 -46.52
CA ARG A 5 -15.43 -28.28 -45.89
C ARG A 5 -15.16 -28.35 -44.39
N HIS A 6 -14.57 -27.27 -43.87
CA HIS A 6 -14.90 -26.55 -42.62
C HIS A 6 -14.78 -27.29 -41.28
N ALA A 7 -13.98 -26.75 -40.35
CA ALA A 7 -14.46 -26.00 -39.17
C ALA A 7 -13.44 -26.03 -38.01
N MET A 8 -13.52 -25.00 -37.16
CA MET A 8 -12.90 -24.83 -35.84
C MET A 8 -11.43 -24.38 -35.82
N ALA A 9 -11.00 -23.41 -35.02
CA ALA A 9 -11.64 -22.37 -34.23
C ALA A 9 -10.50 -21.43 -33.83
N ALA A 10 -10.78 -20.14 -33.75
CA ALA A 10 -9.87 -19.13 -33.25
C ALA A 10 -9.56 -19.37 -31.75
N MET A 11 -8.27 -19.46 -31.40
CA MET A 11 -7.68 -19.29 -30.06
C MET A 11 -6.19 -19.64 -30.22
N LEU A 12 -5.21 -18.78 -29.95
CA LEU A 12 -4.98 -18.07 -28.71
C LEU A 12 -4.26 -16.74 -28.97
N LEU A 13 -4.96 -15.65 -28.65
CA LEU A 13 -4.32 -14.48 -28.05
C LEU A 13 -3.74 -14.90 -26.68
N ALA A 14 -2.73 -14.14 -26.24
CA ALA A 14 -2.11 -14.13 -24.90
C ALA A 14 -0.76 -14.86 -24.78
N ALA A 15 0.25 -14.34 -25.50
CA ALA A 15 1.65 -14.43 -25.09
C ALA A 15 2.19 -13.01 -24.89
N GLY A 16 1.66 -12.32 -23.88
CA GLY A 16 2.11 -11.02 -23.42
C GLY A 16 2.38 -11.06 -21.92
N LEU A 17 3.13 -12.06 -21.46
CA LEU A 17 3.54 -12.15 -20.06
C LEU A 17 4.69 -11.18 -19.81
N VAL A 18 4.31 -9.95 -19.49
CA VAL A 18 4.85 -9.10 -18.42
C VAL A 18 6.30 -9.42 -18.01
N LEU A 19 7.26 -8.83 -18.72
CA LEU A 19 8.57 -8.50 -18.17
C LEU A 19 8.56 -7.02 -17.75
N ALA A 20 7.64 -6.66 -16.86
CA ALA A 20 7.69 -5.39 -16.15
C ALA A 20 8.69 -5.58 -14.99
N GLY A 21 9.93 -5.17 -15.22
CA GLY A 21 11.02 -5.31 -14.25
C GLY A 21 10.81 -4.51 -12.95
N PRO A 22 11.65 -4.73 -11.93
CA PRO A 22 11.52 -4.15 -10.59
C PRO A 22 11.76 -2.63 -10.51
N ALA A 23 11.81 -1.92 -11.64
CA ALA A 23 12.05 -0.48 -11.72
C ALA A 23 10.76 0.36 -11.70
N LEU A 24 9.58 -0.26 -11.71
CA LEU A 24 8.29 0.44 -11.56
C LEU A 24 7.92 0.71 -10.09
N ALA A 25 8.73 0.21 -9.15
CA ALA A 25 8.46 0.24 -7.71
C ALA A 25 8.37 1.64 -7.10
N ASP A 26 9.09 2.60 -7.68
CA ASP A 26 9.15 3.98 -7.22
C ASP A 26 8.51 4.94 -8.21
N LYS A 27 7.64 4.45 -9.11
CA LYS A 27 6.85 5.40 -9.90
C LYS A 27 5.93 6.16 -8.99
N ALA A 28 6.14 7.48 -8.93
CA ALA A 28 5.26 8.39 -8.25
C ALA A 28 3.83 8.20 -8.79
N LEU A 29 2.83 8.22 -7.91
CA LEU A 29 1.41 8.09 -8.26
C LEU A 29 1.00 8.96 -9.48
N GLY A 30 1.62 10.13 -9.63
CA GLY A 30 1.41 11.03 -10.77
C GLY A 30 1.81 10.46 -12.14
N GLU A 31 2.78 9.54 -12.21
CA GLU A 31 3.18 8.88 -13.45
C GLU A 31 2.28 7.70 -13.83
N MET A 32 1.59 7.11 -12.85
CA MET A 32 0.73 5.94 -13.05
C MET A 32 -0.73 6.32 -13.36
N VAL A 33 -1.17 7.52 -12.93
CA VAL A 33 -2.59 7.90 -12.92
C VAL A 33 -2.90 9.12 -13.82
N GLU A 34 -1.93 9.56 -14.64
CA GLU A 34 -2.10 10.71 -15.57
C GLU A 34 -2.82 11.90 -14.89
N LEU A 35 -2.29 12.32 -13.73
CA LEU A 35 -2.93 13.36 -12.93
C LEU A 35 -2.86 14.71 -13.63
N GLU A 36 -3.98 15.43 -13.64
CA GLU A 36 -4.01 16.83 -14.08
C GLU A 36 -3.21 17.72 -13.12
N PRO A 37 -2.69 18.89 -13.57
CA PRO A 37 -1.93 19.79 -12.71
C PRO A 37 -2.67 20.19 -11.42
N ALA A 38 -3.99 20.38 -11.48
CA ALA A 38 -4.82 20.65 -10.32
C ALA A 38 -4.84 19.47 -9.34
N GLN A 39 -4.99 18.25 -9.85
CA GLN A 39 -4.94 17.02 -9.06
C GLN A 39 -3.57 16.80 -8.42
N VAL A 40 -2.46 17.10 -9.12
CA VAL A 40 -1.11 17.04 -8.54
C VAL A 40 -0.99 17.97 -7.33
N GLN A 41 -1.54 19.18 -7.42
CA GLN A 41 -1.53 20.14 -6.31
C GLN A 41 -2.40 19.67 -5.13
N THR A 42 -3.57 19.09 -5.40
CA THR A 42 -4.43 18.48 -4.37
C THR A 42 -3.74 17.30 -3.70
N LEU A 43 -3.10 16.40 -4.46
CA LEU A 43 -2.35 15.28 -3.92
C LEU A 43 -1.22 15.73 -3.00
N LYS A 44 -0.53 16.82 -3.35
CA LYS A 44 0.49 17.42 -2.48
C LYS A 44 -0.11 17.92 -1.17
N GLN A 45 -1.26 18.59 -1.22
CA GLN A 45 -1.96 19.06 -0.02
C GLN A 45 -2.41 17.90 0.87
N LEU A 46 -3.02 16.86 0.29
CA LEU A 46 -3.41 15.64 1.01
C LEU A 46 -2.21 14.99 1.69
N ARG A 47 -1.07 14.89 1.00
CA ARG A 47 0.16 14.36 1.61
C ARG A 47 0.61 15.23 2.78
N ASP A 48 0.64 16.54 2.61
CA ASP A 48 1.11 17.47 3.65
C ASP A 48 0.17 17.48 4.88
N GLU A 49 -1.11 17.14 4.72
CA GLU A 49 -2.10 16.97 5.80
C GLU A 49 -2.01 15.60 6.50
N HIS A 50 -1.92 14.51 5.74
CA HIS A 50 -1.99 13.14 6.27
C HIS A 50 -0.64 12.59 6.74
N TRP A 51 0.48 13.07 6.18
CA TRP A 51 1.81 12.54 6.51
C TRP A 51 2.31 12.89 7.92
N PRO A 52 2.13 14.13 8.44
CA PRO A 52 2.60 14.47 9.78
C PRO A 52 1.94 13.64 10.90
N PRO A 53 0.60 13.42 10.91
CA PRO A 53 -0.04 12.50 11.86
C PRO A 53 0.52 11.08 11.76
N PHE A 54 0.69 10.55 10.54
CA PHE A 54 1.26 9.21 10.34
C PHE A 54 2.67 9.08 10.91
N GLN A 55 3.55 10.07 10.64
CA GLN A 55 4.92 10.07 11.19
C GLN A 55 4.94 10.17 12.71
N ARG A 56 4.02 10.93 13.31
CA ARG A 56 3.88 11.03 14.77
C ARG A 56 3.51 9.67 15.38
N THR A 57 2.48 9.02 14.85
CA THR A 57 2.04 7.70 15.32
C THR A 57 3.12 6.65 15.12
N ARG A 58 3.83 6.68 13.98
CA ARG A 58 4.98 5.81 13.72
C ARG A 58 6.10 6.00 14.74
N GLY A 59 6.40 7.25 15.10
CA GLY A 59 7.38 7.56 16.13
C GLY A 59 7.00 7.01 17.50
N GLU A 60 5.72 7.11 17.87
CA GLU A 60 5.19 6.51 19.10
C GLU A 60 5.28 4.99 19.08
N TYR A 61 4.84 4.35 17.99
CA TYR A 61 4.96 2.90 17.80
C TYR A 61 6.41 2.42 18.01
N GLN A 62 7.39 3.11 17.43
CA GLN A 62 8.79 2.74 17.60
C GLN A 62 9.29 2.88 19.05
N ARG A 63 8.80 3.87 19.79
CA ARG A 63 9.12 4.03 21.22
C ARG A 63 8.53 2.88 22.03
N GLN A 64 7.24 2.62 21.86
CA GLN A 64 6.53 1.57 22.61
C GLN A 64 7.02 0.18 22.24
N SER A 65 7.30 -0.10 20.96
CA SER A 65 7.89 -1.36 20.51
C SER A 65 9.28 -1.61 21.12
N ARG A 66 10.09 -0.56 21.36
CA ARG A 66 11.37 -0.71 22.07
C ARG A 66 11.16 -0.94 23.57
N ALA A 67 10.16 -0.31 24.17
CA ALA A 67 9.80 -0.55 25.56
C ALA A 67 9.30 -1.99 25.76
N LEU A 68 8.45 -2.48 24.87
CA LEU A 68 7.92 -3.85 24.87
C LEU A 68 9.06 -4.87 24.86
N ARG A 69 10.00 -4.76 23.93
CA ARG A 69 11.18 -5.66 23.87
C ARG A 69 11.98 -5.66 25.17
N ARG A 70 12.09 -4.51 25.86
CA ARG A 70 12.79 -4.42 27.15
C ARG A 70 12.00 -5.11 28.27
N ALA A 71 10.68 -4.92 28.32
CA ALA A 71 9.81 -5.59 29.28
C ALA A 71 9.83 -7.12 29.10
N GLU A 72 9.77 -7.59 27.85
CA GLU A 72 9.88 -9.01 27.49
C GLU A 72 11.23 -9.59 27.93
N THR A 73 12.32 -8.88 27.68
CA THR A 73 13.67 -9.29 28.11
C THR A 73 13.81 -9.34 29.64
N ALA A 74 13.14 -8.43 30.35
CA ALA A 74 13.13 -8.37 31.81
C ALA A 74 12.17 -9.39 32.45
N GLY A 75 11.35 -10.09 31.67
CA GLY A 75 10.33 -11.01 32.18
C GLY A 75 9.15 -10.31 32.87
N ASP A 76 8.95 -9.01 32.63
CA ASP A 76 7.82 -8.27 33.19
C ASP A 76 6.56 -8.53 32.37
N ALA A 77 5.81 -9.57 32.75
CA ALA A 77 4.63 -10.02 32.02
C ALA A 77 3.51 -8.97 32.00
N VAL A 78 3.32 -8.22 33.09
CA VAL A 78 2.26 -7.20 33.20
C VAL A 78 2.55 -6.03 32.28
N GLU A 79 3.78 -5.53 32.30
CA GLU A 79 4.19 -4.42 31.45
C GLU A 79 4.25 -4.82 29.98
N SER A 80 4.71 -6.05 29.69
CA SER A 80 4.72 -6.58 28.32
C SER A 80 3.31 -6.69 27.74
N GLU A 81 2.34 -7.17 28.51
CA GLU A 81 0.95 -7.27 28.07
C GLU A 81 0.33 -5.88 27.80
N ARG A 82 0.59 -4.91 28.69
CA ARG A 82 0.14 -3.52 28.52
C ARG A 82 0.73 -2.90 27.25
N LEU A 83 2.05 -2.97 27.08
CA LEU A 83 2.76 -2.41 25.93
C LEU A 83 2.39 -3.13 24.63
N GLY A 84 2.11 -4.44 24.68
CA GLY A 84 1.59 -5.21 23.55
C GLY A 84 0.31 -4.58 22.99
N ARG A 85 -0.70 -4.40 23.84
CA ARG A 85 -1.97 -3.73 23.45
C ARG A 85 -1.76 -2.32 22.90
N GLU A 86 -0.87 -1.54 23.50
CA GLU A 86 -0.57 -0.18 23.03
C GLU A 86 0.08 -0.18 21.64
N THR A 87 1.02 -1.09 21.40
CA THR A 87 1.65 -1.21 20.08
C THR A 87 0.66 -1.69 19.01
N GLU A 88 -0.27 -2.59 19.34
CA GLU A 88 -1.35 -3.01 18.44
C GLU A 88 -2.30 -1.85 18.10
N ALA A 89 -2.70 -1.06 19.10
CA ALA A 89 -3.53 0.12 18.90
C ALA A 89 -2.85 1.15 17.98
N LEU A 90 -1.54 1.36 18.14
CA LEU A 90 -0.77 2.26 17.29
C LEU A 90 -0.66 1.74 15.85
N LEU A 91 -0.50 0.43 15.65
CA LEU A 91 -0.53 -0.17 14.31
C LEU A 91 -1.89 0.03 13.64
N ALA A 92 -2.99 -0.21 14.36
CA ALA A 92 -4.33 0.03 13.86
C ALA A 92 -4.55 1.50 13.48
N GLN A 93 -4.07 2.44 14.31
CA GLN A 93 -4.16 3.87 14.01
C GLN A 93 -3.35 4.25 12.77
N MET A 94 -2.16 3.68 12.59
CA MET A 94 -1.37 3.93 11.38
C MET A 94 -2.05 3.39 10.12
N GLN A 95 -2.71 2.24 10.21
CA GLN A 95 -3.49 1.68 9.11
C GLN A 95 -4.68 2.58 8.76
N GLN A 96 -5.44 3.05 9.77
CA GLN A 96 -6.54 3.99 9.56
C GLN A 96 -6.10 5.29 8.88
N LEU A 97 -4.96 5.87 9.28
CA LEU A 97 -4.42 7.08 8.66
C LEU A 97 -4.05 6.86 7.19
N ARG A 98 -3.54 5.67 6.87
CA ARG A 98 -3.21 5.28 5.50
C ARG A 98 -4.46 5.08 4.67
N ASP A 99 -5.45 4.36 5.19
CA ASP A 99 -6.73 4.13 4.51
C ASP A 99 -7.46 5.46 4.24
N ALA A 100 -7.49 6.36 5.22
CA ALA A 100 -8.08 7.69 5.07
C ALA A 100 -7.37 8.52 3.98
N HIS A 101 -6.05 8.41 3.85
CA HIS A 101 -5.31 9.07 2.78
C HIS A 101 -5.61 8.46 1.41
N ASP A 102 -5.66 7.13 1.32
CA ASP A 102 -5.97 6.43 0.08
C ASP A 102 -7.43 6.72 -0.36
N ASP A 103 -8.38 6.82 0.58
CA ASP A 103 -9.76 7.25 0.32
C ASP A 103 -9.88 8.71 -0.13
N ALA A 104 -9.10 9.62 0.46
CA ALA A 104 -9.06 11.01 0.01
C ALA A 104 -8.53 11.12 -1.44
N ILE A 105 -7.56 10.27 -1.81
CA ILE A 105 -7.10 10.16 -3.20
C ILE A 105 -8.23 9.64 -4.10
N ARG A 106 -8.98 8.60 -3.69
CA ARG A 106 -10.13 8.11 -4.49
C ARG A 106 -11.14 9.21 -4.81
N GLN A 107 -11.43 10.07 -3.84
CA GLN A 107 -12.43 11.14 -4.00
C GLN A 107 -12.02 12.21 -5.02
N MET A 108 -10.72 12.42 -5.25
CA MET A 108 -10.23 13.43 -6.21
C MET A 108 -9.99 12.88 -7.63
N LEU A 109 -10.06 11.56 -7.82
CA LEU A 109 -9.80 10.92 -9.09
C LEU A 109 -11.07 10.78 -9.93
N ARG A 110 -10.91 10.91 -11.24
CA ARG A 110 -12.00 10.63 -12.19
C ARG A 110 -12.21 9.11 -12.34
N PRO A 111 -13.40 8.65 -12.78
CA PRO A 111 -13.66 7.23 -12.97
C PRO A 111 -12.65 6.51 -13.88
N ASP A 112 -12.17 7.17 -14.93
CA ASP A 112 -11.14 6.65 -15.86
C ASP A 112 -9.77 6.47 -15.20
N GLN A 113 -9.46 7.28 -14.18
CA GLN A 113 -8.20 7.22 -13.43
C GLN A 113 -8.22 6.15 -12.33
N MET A 114 -9.40 5.69 -11.91
CA MET A 114 -9.52 4.79 -10.77
C MET A 114 -8.88 3.42 -10.98
N ALA A 115 -8.96 2.89 -12.20
CA ALA A 115 -8.31 1.62 -12.53
C ALA A 115 -6.78 1.69 -12.34
N GLY A 116 -6.16 2.81 -12.72
CA GLY A 116 -4.71 3.02 -12.54
C GLY A 116 -4.33 3.14 -11.06
N PHE A 117 -5.17 3.81 -10.26
CA PHE A 117 -4.93 3.93 -8.82
C PHE A 117 -5.07 2.60 -8.07
N GLU A 118 -6.10 1.81 -8.36
CA GLU A 118 -6.26 0.50 -7.74
C GLU A 118 -5.15 -0.48 -8.16
N ALA A 119 -4.67 -0.39 -9.40
CA ALA A 119 -3.49 -1.13 -9.85
C ALA A 119 -2.22 -0.72 -9.09
N TRP A 120 -2.03 0.60 -8.86
CA TRP A 120 -0.93 1.11 -8.05
C TRP A 120 -1.02 0.63 -6.59
N LEU A 121 -2.21 0.62 -5.98
CA LEU A 121 -2.41 0.08 -4.63
C LEU A 121 -2.09 -1.41 -4.57
N ALA A 122 -2.56 -2.19 -5.53
CA ALA A 122 -2.26 -3.62 -5.63
C ALA A 122 -0.75 -3.88 -5.82
N GLU A 123 -0.05 -3.08 -6.63
CA GLU A 123 1.41 -3.17 -6.79
C GLU A 123 2.14 -2.83 -5.48
N ARG A 124 1.73 -1.75 -4.81
CA ARG A 124 2.26 -1.35 -3.49
C ARG A 124 2.06 -2.43 -2.44
N GLU A 125 0.95 -3.16 -2.48
CA GLU A 125 0.69 -4.33 -1.64
C GLU A 125 1.47 -5.57 -2.06
N ALA A 126 1.74 -5.77 -3.35
CA ALA A 126 2.60 -6.85 -3.83
C ALA A 126 4.07 -6.61 -3.46
N MET A 127 4.49 -5.34 -3.39
CA MET A 127 5.84 -4.88 -3.03
C MET A 127 6.16 -4.93 -1.53
N VAL A 128 5.39 -5.67 -0.74
CA VAL A 128 5.51 -5.82 0.73
C VAL A 128 6.90 -6.29 1.22
N GLY A 129 7.84 -6.60 0.32
CA GLY A 129 9.27 -6.78 0.66
C GLY A 129 10.13 -5.51 0.72
N SER A 130 9.77 -4.40 0.07
CA SER A 130 10.67 -3.23 -0.10
C SER A 130 10.47 -2.13 0.94
N SER A 131 9.22 -1.80 1.30
CA SER A 131 8.90 -0.73 2.26
C SER A 131 8.89 -1.22 3.72
N ARG A 132 9.63 -0.53 4.59
CA ARG A 132 9.66 -0.79 6.05
C ARG A 132 8.28 -0.62 6.70
N ASP A 133 7.49 0.33 6.21
CA ASP A 133 6.19 0.67 6.81
C ASP A 133 5.10 -0.31 6.38
N SER A 134 5.14 -0.80 5.13
CA SER A 134 4.23 -1.87 4.67
C SER A 134 4.42 -3.18 5.43
N ARG A 135 5.68 -3.55 5.75
CA ARG A 135 5.98 -4.75 6.56
C ARG A 135 5.45 -4.65 7.98
N MET A 136 5.55 -3.46 8.56
CA MET A 136 5.13 -3.19 9.93
C MET A 136 3.60 -3.31 10.09
N LEU A 137 2.82 -2.76 9.15
CA LEU A 137 1.35 -2.74 9.23
C LEU A 137 0.68 -4.11 9.02
N ARG A 138 1.36 -5.05 8.35
CA ARG A 138 0.81 -6.40 8.11
C ARG A 138 1.15 -7.42 9.22
N GLY A 139 1.73 -6.97 10.34
CA GLY A 139 2.07 -7.83 11.46
C GLY A 139 3.38 -8.61 11.28
N GLY A 140 4.43 -7.92 10.79
CA GLY A 140 5.77 -8.48 10.71
C GLY A 140 6.26 -9.00 12.06
N ARG A 141 6.08 -10.30 12.27
CA ARG A 141 6.79 -11.11 13.27
C ARG A 141 8.27 -11.19 12.92
#